data_AF-A0A5A9P1N5-F1
#
_entry.id   AF-A0A5A9P1N5-F1
#
_cell.length_a   1.000
_cell.length_b   1.000
_cell.length_c   1.000
_cell.angle_alpha   90.00
_cell.angle_beta   90.00
_cell.angle_gamma   90.00
#
_symmetry.space_group_name_H-M   'P 1'
#
loop_
_entity.id
_entity.type
_entity.pdbx_description
1 polymer ?
#
loop_
_entity_poly.entity_id
_entity_poly.type
_entity_poly.pdbx_seq_one_letter_code
_entity_poly.pdbx_strand_id
1 'polypeptide(L)'
;MEDDSFLTHSDEYRLLEVYDQQKRKSKVRRVCYKLGDQRFSDVADKLSQIVESGSIVGNGPLHDGLLHDGLQHDGESDSEDLVDMLVELLKKSGDELNEKIKQNHVLLGYLQDSFTYSMFEKLTTTFIKSVVPEHQQSVRNREQIAWTFEVTSRLNALELHPMNRVMGFGATYIKDHFTPWVQGKGGWERAFDDDEEEVH
;
A
#
# COMPACT_ATOMS: atom_id res chain seq x y z
N MET A 1 -7.12 16.65 -21.11
CA MET A 1 -7.72 17.13 -19.85
C MET A 1 -9.05 16.42 -19.74
N GLU A 2 -9.05 15.31 -19.02
CA GLU A 2 -10.27 14.62 -18.64
C GLU A 2 -10.79 15.28 -17.35
N ASP A 3 -12.08 15.10 -17.05
CA ASP A 3 -12.74 15.90 -16.02
C ASP A 3 -12.59 15.27 -14.63
N ASP A 4 -11.44 15.55 -13.98
CA ASP A 4 -11.06 15.12 -12.62
C ASP A 4 -12.20 15.33 -11.58
N SER A 5 -13.11 16.27 -11.83
CA SER A 5 -14.32 16.53 -11.04
C SER A 5 -15.10 15.25 -10.75
N PHE A 6 -15.36 14.41 -11.77
CA PHE A 6 -16.19 13.22 -11.60
C PHE A 6 -15.51 12.12 -10.78
N LEU A 7 -14.18 12.04 -10.82
CA LEU A 7 -13.46 10.93 -10.18
C LEU A 7 -13.35 11.13 -8.66
N THR A 8 -13.15 12.38 -8.21
CA THR A 8 -13.13 12.74 -6.78
C THR A 8 -14.46 12.45 -6.04
N HIS A 9 -15.54 12.19 -6.78
CA HIS A 9 -16.85 11.88 -6.22
C HIS A 9 -17.16 10.38 -6.13
N SER A 10 -16.28 9.50 -6.63
CA SER A 10 -16.52 8.05 -6.64
C SER A 10 -16.33 7.40 -5.27
N ASP A 11 -16.95 6.24 -5.05
CA ASP A 11 -16.82 5.49 -3.80
C ASP A 11 -15.37 5.00 -3.60
N GLU A 12 -14.68 4.63 -4.68
CA GLU A 12 -13.27 4.24 -4.67
C GLU A 12 -12.38 5.38 -4.15
N TYR A 13 -12.60 6.62 -4.61
CA TYR A 13 -11.83 7.79 -4.19
C TYR A 13 -12.13 8.16 -2.72
N ARG A 14 -13.41 8.10 -2.30
CA ARG A 14 -13.80 8.40 -0.92
C ARG A 14 -13.29 7.37 0.08
N LEU A 15 -13.33 6.08 -0.28
CA LEU A 15 -12.76 5.00 0.53
C LEU A 15 -11.23 5.18 0.65
N LEU A 16 -10.55 5.59 -0.42
CA LEU A 16 -9.13 5.97 -0.39
C LEU A 16 -8.86 7.17 0.54
N GLU A 17 -9.72 8.19 0.56
CA GLU A 17 -9.62 9.31 1.52
C GLU A 17 -9.77 8.84 2.97
N VAL A 18 -10.74 7.96 3.27
CA VAL A 18 -10.96 7.45 4.64
C VAL A 18 -9.79 6.58 5.10
N TYR A 19 -9.28 5.71 4.23
CA TYR A 19 -8.11 4.86 4.48
C TYR A 19 -6.83 5.67 4.76
N ASP A 20 -6.50 6.63 3.88
CA ASP A 20 -5.30 7.45 4.03
C ASP A 20 -5.43 8.44 5.23
N GLN A 21 -6.65 8.75 5.68
CA GLN A 21 -6.90 9.42 6.95
C GLN A 21 -6.70 8.52 8.17
N GLN A 22 -7.25 7.30 8.20
CA GLN A 22 -7.06 6.33 9.30
C GLN A 22 -5.57 6.05 9.53
N LYS A 23 -4.85 5.73 8.44
CA LYS A 23 -3.42 5.42 8.48
C LYS A 23 -2.55 6.57 9.02
N ARG A 24 -2.97 7.83 8.84
CA ARG A 24 -2.34 9.00 9.50
C ARG A 24 -2.68 9.09 10.99
N LYS A 25 -3.93 8.82 11.39
CA LYS A 25 -4.37 8.79 12.81
C LYS A 25 -3.57 7.75 13.61
N SER A 26 -3.36 6.55 13.06
CA SER A 26 -2.59 5.48 13.71
C SER A 26 -1.10 5.82 13.91
N LYS A 27 -0.52 6.67 13.05
CA LYS A 27 0.90 7.07 13.14
C LYS A 27 1.16 8.34 13.95
N VAL A 28 0.16 9.19 14.19
CA VAL A 28 0.35 10.46 14.93
C VAL A 28 -0.85 10.80 15.82
N ARG A 29 -0.61 10.95 17.13
CA ARG A 29 -1.55 11.63 18.06
C ARG A 29 -1.63 13.16 17.79
N ARG A 30 -2.07 13.59 16.61
CA ARG A 30 -2.39 14.99 16.30
C ARG A 30 -3.68 15.15 15.49
N VAL A 31 -4.54 16.01 16.03
CA VAL A 31 -5.82 16.55 15.52
C VAL A 31 -5.57 17.45 14.27
N CYS A 32 -6.43 17.57 13.25
CA CYS A 32 -7.75 16.98 12.95
C CYS A 32 -7.79 16.41 11.50
N TYR A 33 -8.79 16.49 10.59
CA TYR A 33 -10.04 17.28 10.45
C TYR A 33 -11.14 16.52 9.70
N LYS A 34 -12.41 16.83 10.01
CA LYS A 34 -13.68 16.41 9.35
C LYS A 34 -14.02 14.92 9.39
N LEU A 35 -15.33 14.65 9.33
CA LEU A 35 -15.91 13.31 9.17
C LEU A 35 -15.88 12.97 7.67
N GLY A 36 -14.86 12.22 7.23
CA GLY A 36 -14.98 11.40 6.01
C GLY A 36 -16.03 10.32 6.22
N ASP A 37 -16.77 9.96 5.17
CA ASP A 37 -18.01 9.16 5.22
C ASP A 37 -17.88 7.93 6.14
N GLN A 38 -18.61 7.93 7.27
CA GLN A 38 -18.49 6.91 8.32
C GLN A 38 -18.83 5.50 7.79
N ARG A 39 -19.63 5.42 6.72
CA ARG A 39 -19.89 4.24 5.89
C ARG A 39 -18.62 3.45 5.53
N PHE A 40 -17.53 4.17 5.25
CA PHE A 40 -16.29 3.59 4.75
C PHE A 40 -15.25 3.31 5.83
N SER A 41 -15.51 3.63 7.10
CA SER A 41 -14.53 3.38 8.18
C SER A 41 -14.22 1.90 8.29
N ASP A 42 -15.24 1.07 8.50
CA ASP A 42 -15.10 -0.36 8.78
C ASP A 42 -14.42 -1.09 7.60
N VAL A 43 -14.72 -0.70 6.36
CA VAL A 43 -14.09 -1.23 5.15
C VAL A 43 -12.60 -0.85 5.08
N ALA A 44 -12.26 0.40 5.42
CA ALA A 44 -10.88 0.88 5.41
C ALA A 44 -10.05 0.36 6.61
N ASP A 45 -10.68 0.10 7.76
CA ASP A 45 -10.07 -0.58 8.89
C ASP A 45 -9.78 -2.06 8.54
N LYS A 46 -10.70 -2.76 7.86
CA LYS A 46 -10.47 -4.12 7.31
C LYS A 46 -9.38 -4.15 6.23
N LEU A 47 -9.38 -3.18 5.30
CA LEU A 47 -8.29 -3.03 4.30
C LEU A 47 -6.92 -2.86 4.97
N SER A 48 -6.86 -2.14 6.10
CA SER A 48 -5.63 -1.98 6.88
C SER A 48 -5.18 -3.30 7.52
N GLN A 49 -6.10 -4.04 8.15
CA GLN A 49 -5.81 -5.34 8.78
C GLN A 49 -5.31 -6.39 7.76
N ILE A 50 -5.82 -6.36 6.52
CA ILE A 50 -5.34 -7.24 5.44
C ILE A 50 -3.89 -6.92 5.06
N VAL A 51 -3.52 -5.64 4.99
CA VAL A 51 -2.14 -5.20 4.71
C VAL A 51 -1.19 -5.51 5.88
N GLU A 52 -1.65 -5.37 7.13
CA GLU A 52 -0.87 -5.69 8.32
C GLU A 52 -0.65 -7.19 8.50
N SER A 53 -1.64 -8.01 8.10
CA SER A 53 -1.51 -9.48 8.07
C SER A 53 -0.69 -9.98 6.87
N GLY A 54 -0.77 -9.26 5.75
CA GLY A 54 -0.01 -9.52 4.53
C GLY A 54 1.46 -9.13 4.65
N SER A 55 2.27 -9.95 5.30
CA SER A 55 3.71 -9.67 5.43
C SER A 55 4.39 -9.50 4.06
N ILE A 56 5.01 -8.33 3.85
CA ILE A 56 5.76 -7.98 2.62
C ILE A 56 7.05 -8.82 2.49
N VAL A 57 7.40 -9.64 3.49
CA VAL A 57 8.52 -10.58 3.47
C VAL A 57 8.21 -11.77 2.56
N GLY A 58 8.18 -11.51 1.25
CA GLY A 58 8.02 -12.52 0.21
C GLY A 58 9.21 -13.48 0.19
N ASN A 59 8.92 -14.77 -0.01
CA ASN A 59 9.92 -15.82 -0.11
C ASN A 59 10.82 -15.63 -1.35
N GLY A 60 11.97 -14.99 -1.16
CA GLY A 60 13.05 -14.88 -2.15
C GLY A 60 14.35 -15.49 -1.61
N PRO A 61 15.10 -16.26 -2.40
CA PRO A 61 16.36 -16.83 -1.96
C PRO A 61 17.45 -15.75 -1.89
N LEU A 62 17.61 -15.13 -0.71
CA LEU A 62 18.78 -14.32 -0.36
C LEU A 62 20.02 -15.22 -0.21
N HIS A 63 20.59 -15.62 -1.34
CA HIS A 63 21.86 -16.33 -1.37
C HIS A 63 23.04 -15.35 -1.31
N ASP A 64 24.12 -15.83 -0.70
CA ASP A 64 25.47 -15.25 -0.64
C ASP A 64 25.73 -14.08 0.33
N GLY A 65 26.17 -14.46 1.54
CA GLY A 65 27.49 -14.04 2.00
C GLY A 65 27.67 -12.62 2.56
N LEU A 66 27.22 -12.37 3.79
CA LEU A 66 27.79 -11.29 4.62
C LEU A 66 27.64 -11.46 6.16
N LEU A 67 27.64 -12.69 6.68
CA LEU A 67 27.61 -12.98 8.13
C LEU A 67 28.64 -14.04 8.56
N HIS A 68 29.91 -13.66 8.63
CA HIS A 68 30.88 -14.36 9.48
C HIS A 68 32.10 -13.49 9.88
N ASP A 69 31.91 -12.64 10.89
CA ASP A 69 32.90 -12.52 11.97
C ASP A 69 32.17 -12.25 13.30
N GLY A 70 32.83 -12.52 14.42
CA GLY A 70 32.20 -12.91 15.68
C GLY A 70 31.22 -11.94 16.33
N LEU A 71 30.03 -12.46 16.63
CA LEU A 71 29.31 -12.15 17.87
C LEU A 71 29.11 -13.45 18.66
N GLN A 72 29.84 -13.57 19.77
CA GLN A 72 29.45 -14.44 20.88
C GLN A 72 28.86 -13.52 21.95
N HIS A 73 27.56 -13.66 22.21
CA HIS A 73 26.97 -13.19 23.46
C HIS A 73 26.16 -14.34 24.07
N ASP A 74 26.08 -14.33 25.40
CA ASP A 74 25.32 -15.28 26.21
C ASP A 74 24.24 -14.51 26.99
N GLY A 75 23.12 -15.15 27.28
CA GLY A 75 22.07 -14.61 28.15
C GLY A 75 21.13 -13.56 27.55
N GLU A 76 20.11 -14.01 26.80
CA GLU A 76 18.71 -13.54 26.86
C GLU A 76 18.36 -12.05 26.57
N SER A 77 19.34 -11.19 26.24
CA SER A 77 19.13 -9.77 25.83
C SER A 77 18.95 -9.58 24.31
N ASP A 78 19.41 -10.54 23.50
CA ASP A 78 19.60 -10.37 22.04
C ASP A 78 18.37 -9.88 21.27
N SER A 79 17.14 -10.17 21.70
CA SER A 79 15.94 -9.95 20.89
C SER A 79 15.58 -8.48 20.68
N GLU A 80 15.73 -7.63 21.71
CA GLU A 80 15.49 -6.18 21.56
C GLU A 80 16.67 -5.50 20.84
N ASP A 81 17.90 -5.89 21.16
CA ASP A 81 19.13 -5.41 20.49
C ASP A 81 19.14 -5.75 18.98
N LEU A 82 18.65 -6.92 18.58
CA LEU A 82 18.48 -7.33 17.17
C LEU A 82 17.36 -6.55 16.46
N VAL A 83 16.28 -6.21 17.16
CA VAL A 83 15.20 -5.38 16.59
C VAL A 83 15.70 -3.95 16.35
N ASP A 84 16.40 -3.35 17.31
CA ASP A 84 16.98 -2.01 17.13
C ASP A 84 18.07 -1.99 16.04
N MET A 85 18.90 -3.04 15.97
CA MET A 85 19.87 -3.21 14.86
C MET A 85 19.19 -3.28 13.49
N LEU A 86 18.08 -4.03 13.38
CA LEU A 86 17.28 -4.11 12.15
C LEU A 86 16.62 -2.77 11.81
N VAL A 87 16.12 -2.04 12.82
CA VAL A 87 15.51 -0.71 12.66
C VAL A 87 16.54 0.30 12.15
N GLU A 88 17.75 0.34 12.69
CA GLU A 88 18.84 1.21 12.18
C GLU A 88 19.30 0.82 10.77
N LEU A 89 19.41 -0.47 10.47
CA LEU A 89 19.73 -0.95 9.12
C LEU A 89 18.66 -0.49 8.10
N LEU A 90 17.38 -0.63 8.43
CA LEU A 90 16.27 -0.22 7.57
C LEU A 90 16.21 1.31 7.37
N LYS A 91 16.43 2.11 8.42
CA LYS A 91 16.56 3.57 8.32
C LYS A 91 17.66 3.94 7.34
N LYS A 92 18.88 3.46 7.58
CA LYS A 92 20.06 3.75 6.76
C LYS A 92 19.87 3.33 5.30
N SER A 93 19.34 2.13 5.05
CA SER A 93 19.07 1.66 3.68
C SER A 93 18.02 2.51 2.96
N GLY A 94 16.99 2.97 3.67
CA GLY A 94 15.98 3.90 3.14
C GLY A 94 16.56 5.28 2.79
N ASP A 95 17.35 5.86 3.69
CA ASP A 95 17.99 7.17 3.49
C ASP A 95 19.02 7.12 2.35
N GLU A 96 19.85 6.08 2.29
CA GLU A 96 20.78 5.87 1.17
C GLU A 96 20.05 5.74 -0.17
N LEU A 97 18.91 5.06 -0.23
CA LEU A 97 18.11 4.93 -1.45
C LEU A 97 17.47 6.27 -1.84
N ASN A 98 16.95 7.02 -0.87
CA ASN A 98 16.37 8.36 -1.05
C ASN A 98 17.40 9.33 -1.66
N GLU A 99 18.62 9.37 -1.12
CA GLU A 99 19.69 10.21 -1.67
C GLU A 99 20.15 9.76 -3.07
N LYS A 100 20.25 8.45 -3.33
CA LYS A 100 20.55 7.92 -4.68
C LYS A 100 19.48 8.32 -5.71
N ILE A 101 18.21 8.41 -5.32
CA ILE A 101 17.11 8.89 -6.18
C ILE A 101 17.23 10.40 -6.41
N LYS A 102 17.44 11.22 -5.37
CA LYS A 102 17.59 12.68 -5.47
C LYS A 102 18.76 13.10 -6.36
N GLN A 103 19.89 12.41 -6.23
CA GLN A 103 21.10 12.66 -7.03
C GLN A 103 20.93 12.28 -8.50
N ASN A 104 20.07 11.31 -8.80
CA ASN A 104 19.75 10.93 -10.18
C ASN A 104 18.64 11.84 -10.73
N HIS A 105 19.01 13.04 -11.16
CA HIS A 105 18.07 14.04 -11.70
C HIS A 105 17.23 13.55 -12.90
N VAL A 106 17.71 12.58 -13.67
CA VAL A 106 16.94 11.98 -14.78
C VAL A 106 15.81 11.09 -14.23
N LEU A 107 16.11 10.27 -13.22
CA LEU A 107 15.10 9.46 -12.53
C LEU A 107 14.11 10.34 -11.75
N LEU A 108 14.61 11.35 -11.03
CA LEU A 108 13.77 12.28 -10.26
C LEU A 108 12.83 13.07 -11.18
N GLY A 109 13.34 13.63 -12.29
CA GLY A 109 12.52 14.30 -13.30
C GLY A 109 11.49 13.37 -13.93
N TYR A 110 11.85 12.13 -14.26
CA TYR A 110 10.88 11.14 -14.75
C TYR A 110 9.76 10.84 -13.72
N LEU A 111 10.11 10.75 -12.43
CA LEU A 111 9.16 10.57 -11.33
C LEU A 111 8.29 11.81 -11.07
N GLN A 112 8.79 13.03 -11.33
CA GLN A 112 8.07 14.30 -11.11
C GLN A 112 7.26 14.78 -12.33
N ASP A 113 7.73 14.54 -13.55
CA ASP A 113 7.10 15.06 -14.78
C ASP A 113 6.25 14.02 -15.51
N SER A 114 6.65 12.74 -15.48
CA SER A 114 6.08 11.70 -16.38
C SER A 114 5.06 10.76 -15.72
N PHE A 115 4.78 10.90 -14.43
CA PHE A 115 3.86 10.04 -13.69
C PHE A 115 2.43 10.10 -14.27
N THR A 116 2.06 9.04 -14.97
CA THR A 116 0.82 8.87 -15.75
C THR A 116 0.05 7.66 -15.25
N TYR A 117 -1.24 7.56 -15.58
CA TYR A 117 -2.08 6.43 -15.15
C TYR A 117 -1.49 5.08 -15.59
N SER A 118 -0.99 4.97 -16.82
CA SER A 118 -0.34 3.73 -17.30
C SER A 118 0.97 3.38 -16.58
N MET A 119 1.68 4.37 -16.02
CA MET A 119 2.82 4.10 -15.11
C MET A 119 2.35 3.65 -13.73
N PHE A 120 1.31 4.28 -13.18
CA PHE A 120 0.69 3.88 -11.91
C PHE A 120 0.13 2.46 -11.99
N GLU A 121 -0.64 2.15 -13.05
CA GLU A 121 -1.21 0.84 -13.32
C GLU A 121 -0.10 -0.21 -13.44
N LYS A 122 0.88 0.01 -14.33
CA LYS A 122 1.99 -0.94 -14.50
C LYS A 122 2.76 -1.16 -13.20
N LEU A 123 3.02 -0.12 -12.41
CA LEU A 123 3.70 -0.24 -11.12
C LEU A 123 2.85 -1.05 -10.12
N THR A 124 1.57 -0.73 -10.00
CA THR A 124 0.63 -1.35 -9.06
C THR A 124 0.38 -2.81 -9.41
N THR A 125 0.11 -3.14 -10.68
CA THR A 125 0.00 -4.53 -11.14
C THR A 125 1.31 -5.31 -10.93
N THR A 126 2.47 -4.70 -11.18
CA THR A 126 3.76 -5.39 -10.95
C THR A 126 4.00 -5.67 -9.47
N PHE A 127 3.71 -4.70 -8.59
CA PHE A 127 3.80 -4.88 -7.14
C PHE A 127 2.83 -5.96 -6.65
N ILE A 128 1.55 -5.88 -7.05
CA ILE A 128 0.53 -6.88 -6.70
C ILE A 128 0.96 -8.28 -7.15
N LYS A 129 1.51 -8.43 -8.36
CA LYS A 129 2.06 -9.70 -8.86
C LYS A 129 3.26 -10.24 -8.06
N SER A 130 3.96 -9.40 -7.29
CA SER A 130 5.05 -9.84 -6.39
C SER A 130 4.58 -10.27 -4.99
N VAL A 131 3.41 -9.83 -4.53
CA VAL A 131 2.87 -10.16 -3.19
C VAL A 131 1.70 -11.15 -3.22
N VAL A 132 0.89 -11.14 -4.29
CA VAL A 132 -0.20 -12.10 -4.54
C VAL A 132 0.20 -13.02 -5.70
N PRO A 133 0.45 -14.33 -5.46
CA PRO A 133 0.85 -15.28 -6.50
C PRO A 133 -0.18 -15.37 -7.64
N GLU A 134 0.29 -15.47 -8.88
CA GLU A 134 -0.56 -15.40 -10.09
C GLU A 134 -1.69 -16.45 -10.10
N HIS A 135 -1.42 -17.66 -9.59
CA HIS A 135 -2.42 -18.72 -9.46
C HIS A 135 -3.52 -18.46 -8.40
N GLN A 136 -3.43 -17.37 -7.64
CA GLN A 136 -4.40 -16.97 -6.60
C GLN A 136 -5.07 -15.61 -6.89
N GLN A 137 -4.71 -14.91 -7.97
CA GLN A 137 -5.24 -13.56 -8.27
C GLN A 137 -6.73 -13.55 -8.61
N SER A 138 -7.30 -14.68 -9.06
CA SER A 138 -8.76 -14.82 -9.25
C SER A 138 -9.55 -14.87 -7.94
N VAL A 139 -8.93 -15.27 -6.82
CA VAL A 139 -9.60 -15.48 -5.53
C VAL A 139 -9.23 -14.44 -4.46
N ARG A 140 -7.96 -14.02 -4.39
CA ARG A 140 -7.45 -13.03 -3.39
C ARG A 140 -7.81 -11.57 -3.76
N ASN A 141 -9.06 -11.30 -4.15
CA ASN A 141 -9.51 -9.96 -4.60
C ASN A 141 -9.43 -8.90 -3.48
N ARG A 142 -9.92 -9.22 -2.27
CA ARG A 142 -9.85 -8.34 -1.07
C ARG A 142 -8.44 -7.81 -0.85
N GLU A 143 -7.45 -8.68 -0.99
CA GLU A 143 -6.05 -8.38 -0.74
C GLU A 143 -5.39 -7.60 -1.88
N GLN A 144 -5.72 -7.87 -3.14
CA GLN A 144 -5.21 -7.06 -4.26
C GLN A 144 -5.77 -5.63 -4.21
N ILE A 145 -7.02 -5.46 -3.77
CA ILE A 145 -7.59 -4.16 -3.43
C ILE A 145 -6.79 -3.54 -2.28
N ALA A 146 -6.60 -4.25 -1.16
CA ALA A 146 -5.82 -3.76 -0.02
C ALA A 146 -4.40 -3.31 -0.38
N TRP A 147 -3.70 -4.05 -1.25
CA TRP A 147 -2.41 -3.66 -1.81
C TRP A 147 -2.50 -2.45 -2.75
N THR A 148 -3.56 -2.32 -3.54
CA THR A 148 -3.81 -1.12 -4.36
C THR A 148 -3.93 0.13 -3.48
N PHE A 149 -4.68 0.02 -2.37
CA PHE A 149 -4.82 1.08 -1.37
C PHE A 149 -3.48 1.42 -0.70
N GLU A 150 -2.70 0.40 -0.30
CA GLU A 150 -1.38 0.59 0.31
C GLU A 150 -0.39 1.27 -0.65
N VAL A 151 -0.33 0.85 -1.91
CA VAL A 151 0.50 1.46 -2.96
C VAL A 151 0.08 2.91 -3.22
N THR A 152 -1.23 3.19 -3.33
CA THR A 152 -1.74 4.55 -3.53
C THR A 152 -1.35 5.47 -2.37
N SER A 153 -1.54 5.02 -1.13
CA SER A 153 -1.15 5.75 0.08
C SER A 153 0.37 5.99 0.17
N ARG A 154 1.20 4.98 -0.16
CA ARG A 154 2.66 5.13 -0.18
C ARG A 154 3.12 6.14 -1.23
N LEU A 155 2.58 6.07 -2.45
CA LEU A 155 2.93 6.99 -3.53
C LEU A 155 2.47 8.43 -3.24
N ASN A 156 1.31 8.59 -2.58
CA ASN A 156 0.83 9.89 -2.11
C ASN A 156 1.80 10.51 -1.08
N ALA A 157 2.31 9.69 -0.16
CA ALA A 157 3.26 10.10 0.88
C ALA A 157 4.68 10.41 0.36
N LEU A 158 4.97 10.26 -0.94
CA LEU A 158 6.24 10.74 -1.54
C LEU A 158 6.19 12.23 -1.93
N GLU A 159 5.01 12.86 -1.94
CA GLU A 159 4.79 14.28 -2.28
C GLU A 159 5.33 14.72 -3.67
N LEU A 160 5.63 13.76 -4.56
CA LEU A 160 6.14 13.98 -5.92
C LEU A 160 5.09 14.58 -6.86
N HIS A 161 3.80 14.43 -6.54
CA HIS A 161 2.64 14.85 -7.35
C HIS A 161 1.53 15.43 -6.46
N PRO A 162 0.64 16.27 -7.02
CA PRO A 162 -0.59 16.67 -6.35
C PRO A 162 -1.40 15.46 -5.89
N MET A 163 -1.82 15.45 -4.62
CA MET A 163 -2.51 14.32 -3.97
C MET A 163 -3.69 13.78 -4.79
N ASN A 164 -4.51 14.68 -5.36
CA ASN A 164 -5.68 14.30 -6.17
C ASN A 164 -5.31 13.50 -7.43
N ARG A 165 -4.11 13.69 -7.99
CA ARG A 165 -3.61 12.91 -9.13
C ARG A 165 -3.28 11.48 -8.73
N VAL A 166 -2.58 11.30 -7.61
CA VAL A 166 -2.18 9.96 -7.12
C VAL A 166 -3.40 9.17 -6.64
N MET A 167 -4.25 9.82 -5.84
CA MET A 167 -5.51 9.23 -5.38
C MET A 167 -6.48 8.96 -6.54
N GLY A 168 -6.48 9.83 -7.55
CA GLY A 168 -7.23 9.62 -8.79
C GLY A 168 -6.79 8.36 -9.52
N PHE A 169 -5.49 8.18 -9.75
CA PHE A 169 -4.98 6.95 -10.38
C PHE A 169 -5.29 5.68 -9.56
N GLY A 170 -5.24 5.76 -8.23
CA GLY A 170 -5.70 4.68 -7.35
C GLY A 170 -7.18 4.34 -7.55
N ALA A 171 -8.05 5.35 -7.53
CA ALA A 171 -9.49 5.19 -7.72
C ALA A 171 -9.83 4.62 -9.12
N THR A 172 -9.17 5.09 -10.18
CA THR A 172 -9.33 4.55 -11.54
C THR A 172 -8.89 3.08 -11.61
N TYR A 173 -7.75 2.71 -11.01
CA TYR A 173 -7.29 1.32 -10.99
C TYR A 173 -8.27 0.39 -10.26
N ILE A 174 -8.76 0.81 -9.09
CA ILE A 174 -9.77 0.04 -8.34
C ILE A 174 -11.03 -0.16 -9.19
N LYS A 175 -11.45 0.90 -9.89
CA LYS A 175 -12.65 0.89 -10.72
C LYS A 175 -12.51 -0.02 -11.94
N ASP A 176 -11.42 0.12 -12.69
CA ASP A 176 -11.16 -0.63 -13.92
C ASP A 176 -10.95 -2.13 -13.65
N HIS A 177 -10.29 -2.48 -12.54
CA HIS A 177 -9.91 -3.87 -12.22
C HIS A 177 -10.87 -4.59 -11.26
N PHE A 178 -11.56 -3.89 -10.34
CA PHE A 178 -12.31 -4.54 -9.25
C PHE A 178 -13.79 -4.16 -9.11
N THR A 179 -14.31 -3.09 -9.74
CA THR A 179 -15.76 -2.75 -9.64
C THR A 179 -16.69 -3.94 -9.95
N PRO A 180 -16.47 -4.78 -10.98
CA PRO A 180 -17.34 -5.94 -11.25
C PRO A 180 -17.41 -6.93 -10.08
N TRP A 181 -16.30 -7.16 -9.38
CA TRP A 181 -16.23 -8.06 -8.22
C TRP A 181 -16.90 -7.44 -6.99
N VAL A 182 -16.63 -6.16 -6.70
CA VAL A 182 -17.26 -5.42 -5.59
C VAL A 182 -18.78 -5.37 -5.74
N GLN A 183 -19.28 -5.07 -6.95
CA GLN A 183 -20.71 -5.06 -7.24
C GLN A 183 -21.30 -6.48 -7.20
N GLY A 184 -20.56 -7.51 -7.64
CA GLY A 184 -20.94 -8.92 -7.50
C GLY A 184 -21.09 -9.39 -6.05
N LYS A 185 -20.32 -8.81 -5.11
CA LYS A 185 -20.49 -8.99 -3.66
C LYS A 185 -21.55 -8.08 -3.02
N GLY A 186 -22.21 -7.21 -3.79
CA GLY A 186 -23.27 -6.33 -3.31
C GLY A 186 -22.81 -4.98 -2.74
N GLY A 187 -21.63 -4.50 -3.14
CA GLY A 187 -21.10 -3.19 -2.77
C GLY A 187 -19.95 -3.24 -1.75
N TRP A 188 -19.33 -2.08 -1.52
CA TRP A 188 -18.09 -1.94 -0.73
C TRP A 188 -18.17 -2.47 0.70
N GLU A 189 -19.30 -2.28 1.37
CA GLU A 189 -19.57 -2.78 2.73
C GLU A 189 -19.45 -4.32 2.76
N ARG A 190 -20.30 -5.00 1.98
CA ARG A 190 -20.38 -6.47 1.89
C ARG A 190 -19.16 -7.13 1.24
N ALA A 191 -18.49 -6.43 0.32
CA ALA A 191 -17.30 -6.95 -0.34
C ALA A 191 -16.21 -7.36 0.66
N PHE A 192 -16.21 -6.80 1.87
CA PHE A 192 -15.27 -7.08 2.95
C PHE A 192 -15.92 -7.71 4.20
N ASP A 193 -17.17 -8.17 4.16
CA ASP A 193 -17.77 -8.93 5.27
C ASP A 193 -17.30 -10.38 5.27
N ASP A 194 -17.05 -10.95 6.45
CA ASP A 194 -16.45 -12.28 6.58
C ASP A 194 -17.50 -13.39 6.39
N ASP A 195 -17.81 -13.63 5.12
CA ASP A 195 -18.67 -14.70 4.62
C ASP A 195 -18.06 -16.09 4.96
N GLU A 196 -18.28 -16.60 6.17
CA GLU A 196 -18.06 -18.02 6.54
C GLU A 196 -19.09 -18.97 5.84
N GLU A 197 -19.28 -18.82 4.52
CA GLU A 197 -20.11 -19.71 3.69
C GLU A 197 -19.36 -20.19 2.42
N GLU A 198 -18.14 -20.71 2.58
CA GLU A 198 -17.62 -21.72 1.63
C GLU A 198 -18.19 -23.10 1.99
N VAL A 199 -19.47 -23.30 1.68
CA VAL A 199 -20.17 -24.57 1.91
C VAL A 199 -19.69 -25.61 0.89
N HIS A 200 -18.96 -26.63 1.36
CA HIS A 200 -18.56 -27.82 0.61
C HIS A 200 -19.71 -28.84 0.44
#